data_AF-A0A8J9Z3G4-F1
#
_entry.id   AF-A0A8J9Z3G4-F1
#
_cell.length_a   1.000
_cell.length_b   1.000
_cell.length_c   1.000
_cell.angle_alpha   90.00
_cell.angle_beta   90.00
_cell.angle_gamma   90.00
#
_symmetry.space_group_name_H-M   'P 1'
#
loop_
_entity.id
_entity.type
_entity.pdbx_description
1 polymer ?
#
loop_
_entity_poly.entity_id
_entity_poly.type
_entity_poly.pdbx_seq_one_letter_code
_entity_poly.pdbx_strand_id
1 'polypeptide(L)'
;MSATPPSYGDLGKSARDTFGKGYGFGFVKLDCKTTTSSGVEFSTSGTSNNETGKVGGDLETKYKWKEYGLTFTEKWNTDNTLASEIKIEDQIAKGLSLTFDTKFSPSTGKKSGQIKTAYKMDYLNVNTEVDLDFAGPTIHGAAVLGYEGWLAGYQMSFDTAKSKLTRSNFALGYKTGDFQLHTNVSYQSVHVLAKAMNLRSEC
;
A
#
# COMPACT_ATOMS: atom_id res chain seq x y z
N MET A 1 25.68 -7.01 0.72
CA MET A 1 24.43 -7.42 1.39
C MET A 1 23.33 -7.35 0.36
N SER A 2 22.74 -8.47 -0.03
CA SER A 2 21.53 -8.48 -0.85
C SER A 2 20.38 -7.92 -0.02
N ALA A 3 19.63 -6.99 -0.60
CA ALA A 3 18.47 -6.39 0.07
C ALA A 3 17.26 -6.58 -0.84
N THR A 4 16.15 -7.02 -0.26
CA THR A 4 14.87 -7.07 -0.96
C THR A 4 14.42 -5.65 -1.29
N PRO A 5 14.21 -5.31 -2.58
CA PRO A 5 13.73 -3.99 -2.94
C PRO A 5 12.29 -3.76 -2.42
N PRO A 6 11.88 -2.50 -2.20
CA PRO A 6 10.51 -2.17 -1.84
C PRO A 6 9.53 -2.55 -2.96
N SER A 7 8.23 -2.60 -2.65
CA SER A 7 7.21 -2.72 -3.69
C SER A 7 7.21 -1.46 -4.57
N TYR A 8 6.68 -1.54 -5.80
CA TYR A 8 6.59 -0.37 -6.68
C TYR A 8 5.83 0.79 -6.01
N GLY A 9 4.75 0.46 -5.30
CA GLY A 9 3.94 1.43 -4.57
C GLY A 9 4.65 2.07 -3.37
N ASP A 10 5.72 1.47 -2.86
CA ASP A 10 6.54 2.00 -1.76
C ASP A 10 7.77 2.78 -2.26
N LEU A 11 8.04 2.81 -3.58
CA LEU A 11 9.09 3.67 -4.13
C LEU A 11 8.79 5.15 -3.82
N GLY A 12 9.80 5.87 -3.33
CA GLY A 12 9.67 7.26 -2.89
C GLY A 12 8.73 7.48 -1.69
N LYS A 13 8.29 6.43 -0.99
CA LYS A 13 7.38 6.56 0.16
C LYS A 13 7.93 7.45 1.26
N SER A 14 9.22 7.35 1.58
CA SER A 14 9.83 8.21 2.60
C SER A 14 9.78 9.71 2.24
N ALA A 15 9.91 10.04 0.96
CA ALA A 15 9.76 11.42 0.50
C ALA A 15 8.29 11.85 0.60
N ARG A 16 7.35 11.04 0.07
CA ARG A 16 5.90 11.31 0.15
C ARG A 16 5.41 11.46 1.59
N ASP A 17 5.87 10.61 2.49
CA ASP A 17 5.54 10.67 3.91
C ASP A 17 6.03 11.98 4.56
N THR A 18 7.20 12.50 4.16
CA THR A 18 7.74 13.75 4.70
C THR A 18 6.89 14.96 4.31
N PHE A 19 6.38 14.97 3.07
CA PHE A 19 5.53 16.06 2.58
C PHE A 19 4.03 15.86 2.90
N GLY A 20 3.60 14.63 3.19
CA GLY A 20 2.19 14.29 3.40
C GLY A 20 1.79 14.12 4.87
N LYS A 21 2.68 13.57 5.72
CA LYS A 21 2.34 13.35 7.14
C LYS A 21 2.39 14.67 7.90
N GLY A 22 1.32 14.96 8.65
CA GLY A 22 1.18 16.19 9.45
C GLY A 22 0.62 17.39 8.69
N TYR A 23 0.51 17.31 7.36
CA TYR A 23 -0.08 18.37 6.53
C TYR A 23 -1.53 18.00 6.17
N GLY A 24 -2.46 18.32 7.08
CA GLY A 24 -3.90 18.06 6.93
C GLY A 24 -4.72 19.36 6.98
N PHE A 25 -4.37 20.35 6.16
CA PHE A 25 -5.08 21.63 6.15
C PHE A 25 -6.57 21.42 5.87
N GLY A 26 -7.43 21.99 6.72
CA GLY A 26 -8.88 21.82 6.62
C GLY A 26 -9.43 20.53 7.22
N PHE A 27 -8.60 19.66 7.83
CA PHE A 27 -9.06 18.44 8.48
C PHE A 27 -8.53 18.32 9.92
N VAL A 28 -9.40 17.88 10.83
CA VAL A 28 -9.01 17.41 12.16
C VAL A 28 -9.00 15.88 12.14
N LYS A 29 -7.84 15.27 12.38
CA LYS A 29 -7.67 13.82 12.41
C LYS A 29 -7.22 13.36 13.79
N LEU A 30 -7.91 12.37 14.33
CA LEU A 30 -7.57 11.68 15.57
C LEU A 30 -7.34 10.22 15.25
N ASP A 31 -6.18 9.68 15.65
CA ASP A 31 -5.84 8.27 15.50
C ASP A 31 -5.57 7.68 16.88
N CYS A 32 -6.26 6.61 17.24
CA CYS A 32 -6.05 5.85 18.47
C CYS A 32 -5.70 4.42 18.09
N LYS A 33 -4.52 3.96 18.53
CA LYS A 33 -4.08 2.57 18.32
C LYS A 33 -3.86 1.91 19.66
N THR A 34 -4.50 0.76 19.87
CA THR A 34 -4.36 -0.07 21.06
C THR A 34 -4.02 -1.50 20.68
N THR A 35 -3.41 -2.24 21.61
CA THR A 35 -3.07 -3.64 21.41
C THR A 35 -3.43 -4.39 22.68
N THR A 36 -4.26 -5.42 22.55
CA THR A 36 -4.69 -6.24 23.67
C THR A 36 -3.56 -7.17 24.12
N SER A 37 -3.68 -7.71 25.35
CA SER A 37 -2.79 -8.76 25.84
C SER A 37 -2.86 -10.05 25.00
N SER A 38 -4.00 -10.29 24.34
CA SER A 38 -4.19 -11.41 23.40
C SER A 38 -3.58 -11.16 22.01
N GLY A 39 -2.95 -10.01 21.76
CA GLY A 39 -2.27 -9.69 20.50
C GLY A 39 -3.16 -9.15 19.38
N VAL A 40 -4.41 -8.77 19.70
CA VAL A 40 -5.31 -8.08 18.76
C VAL A 40 -4.96 -6.60 18.75
N GLU A 41 -4.69 -6.03 17.58
CA GLU A 41 -4.49 -4.60 17.38
C GLU A 41 -5.80 -3.94 16.96
N PHE A 42 -6.25 -2.94 17.70
CA PHE A 42 -7.36 -2.06 17.30
C PHE A 42 -6.80 -0.70 16.92
N SER A 43 -7.21 -0.18 15.76
CA SER A 43 -6.89 1.15 15.29
C SER A 43 -8.18 1.87 14.93
N THR A 44 -8.51 2.90 15.69
CA THR A 44 -9.68 3.74 15.44
C THR A 44 -9.21 5.11 14.99
N SER A 45 -9.72 5.58 13.86
CA SER A 45 -9.46 6.94 13.39
C SER A 45 -10.75 7.71 13.20
N GLY A 46 -10.73 8.99 13.57
CA GLY A 46 -11.80 9.94 13.30
C GLY A 46 -11.25 11.09 12.47
N THR A 47 -11.96 11.46 11.42
CA THR A 47 -11.60 12.61 10.56
C THR A 47 -12.79 13.56 10.48
N SER A 48 -12.56 14.84 10.75
CA SER A 48 -13.53 15.91 10.53
C SER A 48 -13.00 16.86 9.46
N ASN A 49 -13.81 17.13 8.45
CA ASN A 49 -13.54 18.14 7.42
C ASN A 49 -14.14 19.48 7.88
N ASN A 50 -13.29 20.50 8.05
CA ASN A 50 -13.69 21.82 8.54
C ASN A 50 -14.44 22.66 7.49
N GLU A 51 -14.27 22.38 6.19
CA GLU A 51 -14.97 23.09 5.12
C GLU A 51 -16.38 22.56 4.92
N THR A 52 -16.54 21.22 4.92
CA THR A 52 -17.84 20.59 4.65
C THR A 52 -18.59 20.19 5.92
N GLY A 53 -17.96 20.29 7.09
CA GLY A 53 -18.49 19.81 8.38
C GLY A 53 -18.66 18.29 8.46
N LYS A 54 -18.18 17.53 7.46
CA LYS A 54 -18.38 16.07 7.41
C LYS A 54 -17.44 15.39 8.39
N VAL A 55 -17.98 14.43 9.13
CA VAL A 55 -17.22 13.60 10.06
C VAL A 55 -17.28 12.16 9.57
N GLY A 56 -16.11 11.53 9.46
CA GLY A 56 -15.94 10.12 9.14
C GLY A 56 -15.16 9.42 10.24
N GLY A 57 -15.40 8.13 10.37
CA GLY A 57 -14.66 7.28 11.29
C GLY A 57 -14.32 5.94 10.66
N ASP A 58 -13.17 5.40 11.03
CA ASP A 58 -12.71 4.08 10.65
C ASP A 58 -12.33 3.29 11.91
N LEU A 59 -12.68 2.02 11.91
CA LEU A 59 -12.26 1.03 12.88
C LEU A 59 -11.56 -0.10 12.13
N GLU A 60 -10.28 -0.30 12.40
CA GLU A 60 -9.49 -1.42 11.91
C GLU A 60 -9.15 -2.35 13.08
N THR A 61 -9.53 -3.62 12.96
CA THR A 61 -9.16 -4.70 13.87
C THR A 61 -8.20 -5.62 13.15
N LYS A 62 -7.02 -5.87 13.71
CA LYS A 62 -5.99 -6.73 13.13
C LYS A 62 -5.60 -7.81 14.12
N TYR A 63 -5.75 -9.06 13.70
CA TYR A 63 -5.37 -10.24 14.46
C TYR A 63 -4.27 -11.01 13.72
N LYS A 64 -3.14 -11.23 14.39
CA LYS A 64 -1.97 -11.89 13.82
C LYS A 64 -1.80 -13.29 14.43
N TRP A 65 -2.04 -14.32 13.63
CA TRP A 65 -1.70 -15.70 13.96
C TRP A 65 -0.29 -16.02 13.44
N LYS A 66 0.70 -15.66 14.26
CA LYS A 66 2.13 -15.77 13.91
C LYS A 66 2.57 -17.20 13.60
N GLU A 67 2.02 -18.20 14.29
CA GLU A 67 2.38 -19.62 14.10
C GLU A 67 2.11 -20.11 12.67
N TYR A 68 1.05 -19.58 12.03
CA TYR A 68 0.64 -19.95 10.68
C TYR A 68 0.93 -18.86 9.65
N GLY A 69 1.67 -17.80 10.01
CA GLY A 69 1.91 -16.65 9.12
C GLY A 69 0.61 -15.98 8.62
N LEU A 70 -0.47 -16.10 9.39
CA LEU A 70 -1.80 -15.59 9.03
C LEU A 70 -2.04 -14.24 9.71
N THR A 71 -2.59 -13.29 8.97
CA THR A 71 -3.10 -12.03 9.50
C THR A 71 -4.51 -11.82 8.99
N PHE A 72 -5.43 -11.61 9.91
CA PHE A 72 -6.81 -11.22 9.62
C PHE A 72 -6.95 -9.74 9.95
N THR A 73 -7.41 -8.95 8.99
CA THR A 73 -7.72 -7.53 9.19
C THR A 73 -9.17 -7.28 8.81
N GLU A 74 -9.96 -6.77 9.74
CA GLU A 74 -11.30 -6.26 9.46
C GLU A 74 -11.31 -4.75 9.59
N LYS A 75 -11.87 -4.06 8.60
CA LYS A 75 -12.06 -2.62 8.61
C LYS A 75 -13.53 -2.30 8.45
N TRP A 76 -14.01 -1.39 9.27
CA TRP A 76 -15.36 -0.87 9.19
C TRP A 76 -15.33 0.65 9.26
N ASN A 77 -16.12 1.31 8.43
CA ASN A 77 -16.19 2.77 8.42
C ASN A 77 -17.63 3.26 8.63
N THR A 78 -17.76 4.56 8.91
CA THR A 78 -19.05 5.22 9.15
C THR A 78 -19.99 5.24 7.94
N ASP A 79 -19.47 4.98 6.73
CA ASP A 79 -20.27 4.79 5.51
C ASP A 79 -20.84 3.36 5.39
N ASN A 80 -20.73 2.57 6.47
CA ASN A 80 -21.10 1.16 6.58
C ASN A 80 -20.33 0.23 5.64
N THR A 81 -19.20 0.64 5.08
CA THR A 81 -18.37 -0.26 4.27
C THR A 81 -17.59 -1.19 5.19
N LEU A 82 -17.80 -2.49 5.01
CA LEU A 82 -17.04 -3.54 5.67
C LEU A 82 -15.97 -4.05 4.71
N ALA A 83 -14.72 -4.14 5.17
CA ALA A 83 -13.63 -4.75 4.44
C ALA A 83 -12.97 -5.84 5.28
N SER A 84 -12.84 -7.04 4.73
CA SER A 84 -12.14 -8.17 5.37
C SER A 84 -10.96 -8.59 4.51
N GLU A 85 -9.78 -8.59 5.12
CA GLU A 85 -8.50 -8.94 4.52
C GLU A 85 -7.94 -10.17 5.25
N ILE A 86 -7.57 -11.19 4.48
CA ILE A 86 -6.88 -12.38 4.96
C ILE A 86 -5.53 -12.42 4.27
N LYS A 87 -4.46 -12.30 5.04
CA LYS A 87 -3.09 -12.30 4.54
C LYS A 87 -2.35 -13.54 5.05
N ILE A 88 -1.69 -14.24 4.14
CA ILE A 88 -0.86 -15.41 4.38
C ILE A 88 0.56 -15.05 3.95
N GLU A 89 1.53 -15.17 4.84
CA GLU A 89 2.94 -14.87 4.56
C GLU A 89 3.82 -16.09 4.85
N ASP A 90 4.78 -16.32 3.96
CA ASP A 90 5.89 -17.27 4.14
C ASP A 90 5.49 -18.75 4.33
N GLN A 91 4.22 -19.11 4.14
CA GLN A 91 3.75 -20.49 4.33
C GLN A 91 4.03 -21.41 3.13
N ILE A 92 3.86 -20.93 1.90
CA ILE A 92 4.07 -21.73 0.68
C ILE A 92 5.53 -21.63 0.23
N ALA A 93 6.08 -20.41 0.23
CA ALA A 93 7.46 -20.12 -0.08
C ALA A 93 7.93 -18.89 0.69
N LYS A 94 9.20 -18.89 1.11
CA LYS A 94 9.81 -17.74 1.78
C LYS A 94 9.78 -16.51 0.87
N GLY A 95 9.27 -15.40 1.38
CA GLY A 95 9.08 -14.15 0.64
C GLY A 95 7.76 -14.07 -0.14
N LEU A 96 6.95 -15.13 -0.17
CA LEU A 96 5.61 -15.10 -0.77
C LEU A 96 4.58 -14.59 0.25
N SER A 97 3.77 -13.64 -0.19
CA SER A 97 2.59 -13.18 0.52
C SER A 97 1.38 -13.27 -0.40
N LEU A 98 0.32 -13.90 0.09
CA LEU A 98 -1.00 -13.94 -0.55
C LEU A 98 -1.96 -13.16 0.33
N THR A 99 -2.75 -12.29 -0.28
CA THR A 99 -3.77 -11.49 0.41
C THR A 99 -5.08 -11.63 -0.33
N PHE A 100 -6.13 -11.97 0.41
CA PHE A 100 -7.49 -11.98 -0.08
C PHE A 100 -8.27 -10.87 0.61
N ASP A 101 -8.71 -9.91 -0.18
CA ASP A 101 -9.47 -8.75 0.27
C ASP A 101 -10.90 -8.87 -0.23
N THR A 102 -11.86 -8.57 0.65
CA THR A 102 -13.27 -8.44 0.30
C THR A 102 -13.78 -7.13 0.84
N LYS A 103 -14.59 -6.42 0.05
CA LYS A 103 -15.27 -5.20 0.47
C LYS A 103 -16.75 -5.34 0.17
N PHE A 104 -17.56 -4.93 1.14
CA PHE A 104 -19.00 -4.90 1.05
C PHE A 104 -19.52 -3.55 1.52
N SER A 105 -20.27 -2.87 0.66
CA SER A 105 -20.99 -1.64 0.97
C SER A 105 -22.49 -1.96 1.00
N PRO A 106 -23.11 -2.11 2.18
CA PRO A 106 -24.54 -2.40 2.31
C PRO A 106 -25.42 -1.32 1.71
N SER A 107 -25.01 -0.05 1.79
CA SER A 107 -25.76 1.11 1.29
C SER A 107 -25.97 1.06 -0.23
N THR A 108 -25.06 0.44 -0.97
CA THR A 108 -25.12 0.31 -2.43
C THR A 108 -25.34 -1.13 -2.90
N GLY A 109 -25.26 -2.10 -1.99
CA GLY A 109 -25.19 -3.53 -2.33
C GLY A 109 -23.89 -3.95 -3.03
N LYS A 110 -22.95 -3.03 -3.27
CA LYS A 110 -21.72 -3.32 -4.01
C LYS A 110 -20.82 -4.25 -3.21
N LYS A 111 -20.37 -5.31 -3.86
CA LYS A 111 -19.35 -6.26 -3.40
C LYS A 111 -18.16 -6.20 -4.35
N SER A 112 -16.96 -6.20 -3.81
CA SER A 112 -15.75 -6.34 -4.62
C SER A 112 -14.76 -7.23 -3.90
N GLY A 113 -14.08 -8.08 -4.67
CA GLY A 113 -12.94 -8.86 -4.19
C GLY A 113 -11.66 -8.28 -4.73
N GLN A 114 -10.55 -8.48 -4.03
CA GLN A 114 -9.22 -8.25 -4.57
C GLN A 114 -8.31 -9.39 -4.10
N ILE A 115 -7.52 -9.92 -5.02
CA ILE A 115 -6.51 -10.94 -4.71
C ILE A 115 -5.15 -10.31 -4.95
N LYS A 116 -4.32 -10.20 -3.91
CA LYS A 116 -2.94 -9.72 -4.04
C LYS A 116 -1.97 -10.87 -3.82
N THR A 117 -1.00 -10.97 -4.70
CA THR A 117 0.16 -11.85 -4.58
C THR A 117 1.40 -10.98 -4.60
N ALA A 118 2.28 -11.14 -3.62
CA ALA A 118 3.56 -10.48 -3.57
C ALA A 118 4.65 -11.53 -3.39
N TYR A 119 5.68 -11.49 -4.20
CA TYR A 119 6.84 -12.36 -4.07
C TYR A 119 8.10 -11.54 -3.96
N LYS A 120 8.80 -11.72 -2.85
CA LYS A 120 10.00 -10.99 -2.48
C LYS A 120 11.18 -11.94 -2.46
N MET A 121 12.24 -11.55 -3.14
CA MET A 121 13.52 -12.24 -3.10
C MET A 121 14.64 -11.20 -3.07
N ASP A 122 15.87 -11.68 -2.98
CA ASP A 122 17.03 -10.83 -3.10
C ASP A 122 17.02 -10.15 -4.47
N TYR A 123 17.19 -8.82 -4.48
CA TYR A 123 17.21 -7.98 -5.68
C TYR A 123 15.89 -7.88 -6.48
N LEU A 124 14.83 -8.62 -6.13
CA LEU A 124 13.55 -8.57 -6.86
C LEU A 124 12.34 -8.57 -5.92
N ASN A 125 11.35 -7.74 -6.25
CA ASN A 125 10.04 -7.73 -5.61
C ASN A 125 8.97 -7.64 -6.69
N VAL A 126 8.11 -8.66 -6.77
CA VAL A 126 7.03 -8.75 -7.74
C VAL A 126 5.70 -8.68 -7.00
N ASN A 127 4.77 -7.90 -7.53
CA ASN A 127 3.40 -7.79 -7.03
C ASN A 127 2.43 -8.04 -8.17
N THR A 128 1.36 -8.76 -7.89
CA THR A 128 0.23 -8.95 -8.80
C THR A 128 -1.03 -8.78 -8.00
N GLU A 129 -1.91 -7.90 -8.42
CA GLU A 129 -3.21 -7.66 -7.78
C GLU A 129 -4.30 -7.86 -8.83
N VAL A 130 -5.33 -8.61 -8.48
CA VAL A 130 -6.49 -8.83 -9.34
C VAL A 130 -7.70 -8.26 -8.63
N ASP A 131 -8.23 -7.18 -9.18
CA ASP A 131 -9.44 -6.54 -8.71
C ASP A 131 -10.64 -7.21 -9.36
N LEU A 132 -11.51 -7.81 -8.55
CA LEU A 132 -12.74 -8.46 -8.95
C LEU A 132 -13.90 -7.50 -8.70
N ASP A 133 -14.21 -6.67 -9.70
CA ASP A 133 -15.42 -5.83 -9.74
C ASP A 133 -16.46 -6.44 -10.68
N PHE A 134 -17.73 -6.10 -10.47
CA PHE A 134 -18.86 -6.56 -11.30
C PHE A 134 -18.76 -6.13 -12.76
N ALA A 135 -18.05 -5.03 -13.04
CA ALA A 135 -17.81 -4.53 -14.40
C ALA A 135 -16.76 -5.34 -15.18
N GLY A 136 -16.05 -6.24 -14.51
CA GLY A 136 -14.99 -7.07 -15.09
C GLY A 136 -13.67 -6.95 -14.32
N PRO A 137 -12.84 -8.01 -14.28
CA PRO A 137 -11.59 -7.97 -13.54
C PRO A 137 -10.60 -6.94 -14.08
N THR A 138 -9.85 -6.29 -13.20
CA THR A 138 -8.66 -5.51 -13.57
C THR A 138 -7.42 -6.17 -12.98
N ILE A 139 -6.40 -6.38 -13.81
CA ILE A 139 -5.14 -7.00 -13.40
C ILE A 139 -4.09 -5.92 -13.27
N HIS A 140 -3.47 -5.85 -12.10
CA HIS A 140 -2.34 -4.99 -11.78
C HIS A 140 -1.09 -5.83 -11.63
N GLY A 141 -0.03 -5.48 -12.34
CA GLY A 141 1.28 -6.10 -12.20
C GLY A 141 2.31 -5.04 -11.84
N ALA A 142 3.21 -5.36 -10.93
CA ALA A 142 4.37 -4.52 -10.67
C ALA A 142 5.60 -5.37 -10.37
N ALA A 143 6.76 -4.89 -10.78
CA ALA A 143 8.04 -5.52 -10.47
C ALA A 143 9.07 -4.43 -10.15
N VAL A 144 9.90 -4.67 -9.15
CA VAL A 144 11.01 -3.80 -8.78
C VAL A 144 12.27 -4.64 -8.67
N LEU A 145 13.28 -4.27 -9.46
CA LEU A 145 14.63 -4.77 -9.35
C LEU A 145 15.46 -3.80 -8.53
N GLY A 146 16.31 -4.33 -7.66
CA GLY A 146 17.28 -3.55 -6.91
C GLY A 146 18.69 -4.09 -7.14
N TYR A 147 19.69 -3.24 -7.31
CA TYR A 147 21.09 -3.66 -7.38
C TYR A 147 22.01 -2.52 -6.97
N GLU A 148 22.90 -2.74 -5.99
CA GLU A 148 23.87 -1.74 -5.50
C GLU A 148 23.27 -0.33 -5.24
N GLY A 149 22.08 -0.29 -4.63
CA GLY A 149 21.36 0.95 -4.33
C GLY A 149 20.48 1.47 -5.46
N TRP A 150 20.68 1.04 -6.71
CA TRP A 150 19.75 1.32 -7.81
C TRP A 150 18.47 0.52 -7.67
N LEU A 151 17.36 1.14 -8.06
CA LEU A 151 16.03 0.55 -8.05
C LEU A 151 15.38 0.84 -9.41
N ALA A 152 14.96 -0.19 -10.14
CA ALA A 152 14.20 -0.06 -11.37
C ALA A 152 12.84 -0.72 -11.19
N GLY A 153 11.77 0.05 -11.33
CA GLY A 153 10.41 -0.39 -11.13
C GLY A 153 9.59 -0.28 -12.42
N TYR A 154 8.72 -1.25 -12.65
CA TYR A 154 7.67 -1.18 -13.66
C TYR A 154 6.33 -1.54 -13.04
N GLN A 155 5.28 -0.81 -13.40
CA GLN A 155 3.89 -1.09 -13.01
C GLN A 155 2.99 -1.02 -14.23
N MET A 156 2.06 -1.96 -14.32
CA MET A 156 1.04 -2.02 -15.35
C MET A 156 -0.33 -2.32 -14.76
N SER A 157 -1.38 -1.85 -15.43
CA SER A 157 -2.77 -2.20 -15.14
C SER A 157 -3.49 -2.52 -16.43
N PHE A 158 -4.24 -3.62 -16.47
CA PHE A 158 -4.99 -4.09 -17.62
C PHE A 158 -6.46 -4.31 -17.25
N ASP A 159 -7.36 -3.59 -17.92
CA ASP A 159 -8.82 -3.73 -17.80
C ASP A 159 -9.28 -4.82 -18.77
N THR A 160 -9.73 -5.97 -18.23
CA THR A 160 -10.10 -7.12 -19.06
C THR A 160 -11.41 -6.91 -19.82
N ALA A 161 -12.35 -6.14 -19.26
CA ALA A 161 -13.63 -5.85 -19.90
C ALA A 161 -13.45 -5.00 -21.17
N LYS A 162 -12.48 -4.07 -21.14
CA LYS A 162 -12.14 -3.22 -22.30
C LYS A 162 -10.99 -3.77 -23.12
N SER A 163 -10.36 -4.85 -22.67
CA SER A 163 -9.12 -5.40 -23.25
C SER A 163 -8.05 -4.33 -23.48
N LYS A 164 -7.88 -3.42 -22.50
CA LYS A 164 -7.04 -2.23 -22.66
C LYS A 164 -6.07 -2.08 -21.49
N LEU A 165 -4.82 -1.73 -21.82
CA LEU A 165 -3.84 -1.27 -20.85
C LEU A 165 -4.25 0.12 -20.34
N THR A 166 -4.57 0.23 -19.05
CA THR A 166 -5.03 1.48 -18.41
C THR A 166 -3.93 2.22 -17.68
N ARG A 167 -2.84 1.52 -17.31
CA ARG A 167 -1.68 2.13 -16.65
C ARG A 167 -0.40 1.45 -17.13
N SER A 168 0.63 2.24 -17.38
CA SER A 168 1.99 1.79 -17.60
C SER A 168 2.92 2.85 -17.02
N ASN A 169 3.61 2.50 -15.94
CA ASN A 169 4.49 3.41 -15.23
C ASN A 169 5.87 2.78 -15.10
N PHE A 170 6.89 3.58 -15.34
CA PHE A 170 8.28 3.22 -15.11
C PHE A 170 8.83 4.07 -13.96
N ALA A 171 9.67 3.48 -13.12
CA ALA A 171 10.33 4.19 -12.03
C ALA A 171 11.81 3.83 -12.01
N LEU A 172 12.65 4.83 -11.76
CA LEU A 172 14.06 4.66 -11.48
C LEU A 172 14.37 5.39 -10.18
N GLY A 173 15.02 4.70 -9.26
CA GLY A 173 15.41 5.23 -7.98
C GLY A 173 16.85 4.87 -7.64
N TYR A 174 17.40 5.62 -6.70
CA TYR A 174 18.70 5.34 -6.11
C TYR A 174 18.60 5.55 -4.61
N LYS A 175 18.99 4.55 -3.82
CA LYS A 175 18.93 4.54 -2.37
C LYS A 175 20.31 4.22 -1.81
N THR A 176 20.82 5.15 -1.01
CA THR A 176 21.99 4.99 -0.14
C THR A 176 21.55 5.02 1.32
N GLY A 177 22.50 4.93 2.26
CA GLY A 177 22.21 5.08 3.68
C GLY A 177 21.55 6.43 4.00
N ASP A 178 22.06 7.50 3.38
CA ASP A 178 21.71 8.88 3.76
C ASP A 178 20.74 9.54 2.76
N PHE A 179 20.62 9.03 1.53
CA PHE A 179 19.87 9.68 0.46
C PHE A 179 18.99 8.71 -0.33
N GLN A 180 17.81 9.19 -0.73
CA GLN A 180 16.91 8.47 -1.64
C GLN A 180 16.44 9.40 -2.76
N LEU A 181 16.76 9.04 -4.00
CA LEU A 181 16.21 9.62 -5.22
C LEU A 181 15.15 8.70 -5.80
N HIS A 182 14.05 9.28 -6.27
CA HIS A 182 13.01 8.53 -6.95
C HIS A 182 12.39 9.35 -8.08
N THR A 183 12.48 8.81 -9.29
CA THR A 183 11.87 9.37 -10.49
C THR A 183 10.85 8.37 -11.02
N ASN A 184 9.64 8.83 -11.34
CA ASN A 184 8.65 8.00 -12.01
C ASN A 184 8.08 8.68 -13.26
N VAL A 185 7.98 7.91 -14.32
CA VAL A 185 7.34 8.29 -15.58
C VAL A 185 6.03 7.52 -15.66
N SER A 186 4.90 8.23 -15.66
CA SER A 186 3.59 7.66 -15.96
C SER A 186 3.21 8.01 -17.38
N TYR A 187 2.58 7.08 -18.11
CA TYR A 187 2.12 7.29 -19.48
C TYR A 187 1.16 8.49 -19.67
N GLN A 188 0.69 9.11 -18.57
CA GLN A 188 -0.16 10.29 -18.57
C GLN A 188 0.48 11.54 -17.91
N SER A 189 1.63 11.43 -17.20
CA SER A 189 2.31 12.54 -16.50
C SER A 189 3.72 12.16 -15.97
N VAL A 190 4.67 13.10 -15.94
CA VAL A 190 6.00 12.94 -15.32
C VAL A 190 5.99 13.53 -13.90
N HIS A 191 6.49 12.79 -12.90
CA HIS A 191 6.72 13.30 -11.54
C HIS A 191 8.15 12.96 -11.07
N VAL A 192 8.85 13.95 -10.50
CA VAL A 192 10.22 13.80 -9.97
C VAL A 192 10.21 14.15 -8.47
N LEU A 193 10.71 13.26 -7.61
CA LEU A 193 10.83 13.49 -6.17
C LEU A 193 12.26 13.19 -5.70
N ALA A 194 12.94 14.18 -5.11
CA ALA A 194 14.28 14.04 -4.54
C ALA A 194 14.29 14.38 -3.05
N LYS A 195 15.02 13.63 -2.21
CA LYS A 195 15.20 13.91 -0.78
C LYS A 195 16.68 13.90 -0.38
N ALA A 196 17.29 15.08 -0.21
CA ALA A 196 18.60 15.24 0.46
C ALA A 196 18.42 15.16 1.99
N MET A 197 18.99 14.14 2.65
CA MET A 197 19.11 14.12 4.12
C MET A 197 20.53 14.56 4.47
N ASN A 198 20.71 15.83 4.76
CA ASN A 198 21.97 16.34 5.29
C ASN A 198 21.86 16.37 6.81
N LEU A 199 22.18 15.26 7.47
CA LEU A 199 22.41 15.25 8.91
C LEU A 199 23.81 15.84 9.17
N ARG A 200 23.89 17.16 9.30
CA ARG A 200 24.97 17.78 10.08
C ARG A 200 24.50 17.82 11.53
N SER A 201 25.00 16.87 12.32
CA SER A 201 25.08 17.00 13.77
C SER A 201 26.44 17.59 14.15
N GLU A 202 26.40 18.66 14.93
CA GLU A 202 27.42 19.18 15.88
C GLU A 202 28.65 19.93 15.35
N CYS A 203 28.60 21.27 15.45
CA CYS A 203 29.20 22.03 16.57
C CYS A 203 28.33 23.27 16.86
#